data_AF-A0A661S316-F1
#
_entry.id   AF-A0A661S316-F1
#
_cell.length_a   1.000
_cell.length_b   1.000
_cell.length_c   1.000
_cell.angle_alpha   90.00
_cell.angle_beta   90.00
_cell.angle_gamma   90.00
#
_symmetry.space_group_name_H-M   'P 1'
#
loop_
_entity.id
_entity.type
_entity.pdbx_description
1 polymer ?
#
loop_
_entity_poly.entity_id
_entity_poly.type
_entity_poly.pdbx_seq_one_letter_code
_entity_poly.pdbx_strand_id
1 'polypeptide(L)' 'EDDSLPERLTQTPAPTGPAKGCVCHVESMLDEYYEVRGWTQKGIPKEALLDRLGLLK' A
#
# COMPACT_ATOMS: atom_id res chain seq x y z
N GLU A 1 -1.34 -11.78 -4.58
CA GLU A 1 -1.23 -10.31 -4.52
C GLU A 1 -2.14 -9.90 -3.41
N ASP A 2 -1.55 -9.77 -2.24
CA ASP A 2 -2.31 -9.83 -0.99
C ASP A 2 -2.52 -8.43 -0.40
N ASP A 3 -1.73 -7.46 -0.86
CA ASP A 3 -1.84 -6.03 -0.54
C ASP A 3 -2.80 -5.32 -1.50
N SER A 4 -4.07 -5.74 -1.51
CA SER A 4 -5.12 -5.13 -2.34
C SER A 4 -6.40 -4.89 -1.55
N LEU A 5 -7.26 -4.02 -2.07
CA LEU A 5 -8.60 -3.78 -1.52
C LEU A 5 -9.67 -4.45 -2.39
N PRO A 6 -10.82 -4.83 -1.82
CA PRO A 6 -11.94 -5.35 -2.59
C PRO A 6 -12.37 -4.38 -3.70
N GLU A 7 -12.81 -4.92 -4.84
CA GLU A 7 -13.24 -4.14 -6.02
C GLU A 7 -14.30 -3.09 -5.71
N ARG A 8 -15.15 -3.34 -4.70
CA ARG A 8 -16.12 -2.36 -4.19
C ARG A 8 -15.47 -1.02 -3.84
N LEU A 9 -14.25 -1.02 -3.31
CA LEU A 9 -13.57 0.19 -2.83
C LEU A 9 -12.71 0.86 -3.91
N THR A 10 -12.24 0.08 -4.89
CA THR A 10 -11.32 0.56 -5.94
C THR A 10 -12.04 0.91 -7.24
N GLN A 11 -13.19 0.29 -7.52
CA GLN A 11 -13.92 0.47 -8.77
C GLN A 11 -15.31 1.10 -8.60
N THR A 12 -15.97 0.93 -7.44
CA THR A 12 -17.30 1.51 -7.22
C THR A 12 -17.18 2.85 -6.50
N PRO A 13 -17.59 3.98 -7.11
CA PRO A 13 -17.53 5.28 -6.47
C PRO A 13 -18.40 5.34 -5.22
N ALA A 14 -17.97 6.09 -4.21
CA ALA A 14 -18.76 6.27 -3.01
C ALA A 14 -20.15 6.87 -3.38
N PRO A 15 -21.26 6.29 -2.90
CA PRO A 15 -22.59 6.66 -3.36
C PRO A 15 -23.08 8.00 -2.79
N THR A 16 -22.62 8.35 -1.59
CA THR A 16 -23.07 9.53 -0.84
C THR A 16 -21.95 10.08 0.05
N GLY A 17 -22.19 11.24 0.66
CA GLY A 17 -21.25 11.90 1.58
C GLY A 17 -20.19 12.76 0.88
N PRO A 18 -19.22 13.30 1.64
CA PRO A 18 -18.20 14.22 1.12
C PRO A 18 -17.29 13.62 0.04
N ALA A 19 -17.06 12.31 0.08
CA ALA A 19 -16.26 11.58 -0.90
C ALA A 19 -17.09 11.01 -2.06
N LYS A 20 -18.35 11.46 -2.24
CA LYS A 20 -19.24 10.95 -3.29
C LYS A 20 -18.57 11.05 -4.67
N GLY A 21 -18.58 9.95 -5.41
CA GLY A 21 -17.97 9.89 -6.74
C GLY A 21 -16.48 9.54 -6.73
N CYS A 22 -15.83 9.45 -5.58
CA CYS A 22 -14.43 9.05 -5.46
C CYS A 22 -14.29 7.53 -5.27
N VAL A 23 -13.16 6.97 -5.70
CA VAL A 23 -12.70 5.60 -5.44
C VAL A 23 -11.35 5.62 -4.74
N CYS A 24 -10.97 4.53 -4.08
CA CYS A 24 -9.66 4.41 -3.44
C CYS A 24 -8.60 3.97 -4.47
N HIS A 25 -7.56 4.79 -4.63
CA HIS A 25 -6.44 4.51 -5.54
C HIS A 25 -5.27 3.84 -4.79
N VAL A 26 -5.56 2.77 -4.03
CA VAL A 26 -4.56 2.10 -3.18
C VAL A 26 -3.33 1.64 -3.97
N GLU A 27 -3.52 1.12 -5.17
CA GLU A 27 -2.44 0.62 -6.03
C GLU A 27 -1.38 1.69 -6.31
N SER A 28 -1.81 2.92 -6.62
CA SER A 28 -0.90 4.04 -6.86
C SER A 28 -0.12 4.49 -5.61
N MET A 29 -0.65 4.20 -4.41
CA MET A 29 -0.03 4.58 -3.14
C MET A 29 0.95 3.51 -2.62
N LEU A 30 0.87 2.26 -3.10
CA LEU A 30 1.70 1.16 -2.60
C LEU A 30 3.18 1.39 -2.90
N ASP A 31 3.51 1.93 -4.08
CA ASP A 31 4.90 2.18 -4.48
C ASP A 31 5.58 3.16 -3.52
N GLU A 32 4.95 4.30 -3.25
CA GLU A 32 5.44 5.30 -2.29
C GLU A 32 5.48 4.73 -0.87
N TYR A 33 4.47 3.95 -0.48
CA TYR A 33 4.41 3.32 0.83
C TYR A 33 5.58 2.35 1.04
N TYR A 34 5.90 1.50 0.06
CA TYR A 34 7.03 0.57 0.14
C TYR A 34 8.36 1.30 0.18
N GLU A 35 8.51 2.39 -0.59
CA GLU A 35 9.71 3.20 -0.54
C GLU A 35 9.95 3.80 0.84
N VAL A 36 8.94 4.47 1.42
CA VAL A 36 9.03 5.10 2.75
C VAL A 36 9.25 4.04 3.84
N ARG A 37 8.69 2.83 3.68
CA ARG A 37 8.91 1.72 4.61
C ARG A 37 10.30 1.11 4.49
N GLY A 38 11.08 1.40 3.45
CA GLY A 38 12.34 0.72 3.17
C GLY A 38 12.15 -0.72 2.68
N TRP A 39 11.03 -0.97 2.00
CA TRP A 39 10.68 -2.26 1.41
C TRP A 39 11.03 -2.26 -0.09
N THR A 40 11.02 -3.45 -0.67
CA THR A 40 11.09 -3.66 -2.12
C THR A 40 9.71 -3.49 -2.74
N GLN A 41 9.64 -3.32 -4.07
CA GLN A 41 8.38 -3.25 -4.81
C GLN A 41 7.51 -4.53 -4.71
N LYS A 42 8.03 -5.59 -4.11
CA LYS A 42 7.31 -6.83 -3.82
C LYS A 42 6.78 -6.90 -2.39
N GLY A 43 6.82 -5.79 -1.64
CA GLY A 43 6.40 -5.75 -0.24
C GLY A 43 7.37 -6.41 0.75
N ILE A 44 8.60 -6.73 0.32
CA ILE A 44 9.59 -7.40 1.17
C ILE A 44 10.53 -6.36 1.80
N PRO A 45 10.71 -6.32 3.13
CA PRO A 45 11.72 -5.48 3.80
C PRO A 45 13.13 -5.65 3.22
N LYS A 46 13.81 -4.54 2.93
CA LYS A 46 15.22 -4.59 2.48
C LYS A 46 16.15 -4.97 3.64
N GLU A 47 17.27 -5.61 3.33
CA GLU A 47 18.29 -5.99 4.33
C GLU A 47 18.75 -4.81 5.18
N ALA A 48 18.97 -3.64 4.58
CA ALA A 48 19.35 -2.42 5.31
C ALA A 48 18.32 -2.03 6.39
N LEU A 49 17.02 -2.26 6.15
CA LEU A 49 15.98 -2.04 7.15
C LEU A 49 16.04 -3.11 8.26
N LEU A 50 16.22 -4.37 7.88
CA LEU A 50 16.33 -5.47 8.83
C LEU A 50 17.54 -5.30 9.76
N ASP A 51 18.68 -4.89 9.22
CA ASP A 51 19.90 -4.57 9.98
C ASP A 51 19.66 -3.42 10.95
N ARG A 52 19.11 -2.30 10.46
CA ARG A 52 18.75 -1.15 11.30
C ARG A 52 17.81 -1.53 12.45
N LEU A 53 16.94 -2.51 12.24
CA LEU A 53 15.98 -2.98 13.25
C LEU A 53 16.50 -4.14 14.10
N GLY A 54 17.74 -4.63 13.88
CA GLY A 54 18.30 -5.77 14.60
C GLY A 54 17.62 -7.11 14.30
N LEU A 55 16.98 -7.22 13.13
CA LEU A 55 16.29 -8.42 12.65
C LEU A 55 17.10 -9.16 11.58
N LEU A 56 18.26 -8.63 11.19
CA LEU A 56 19.22 -9.32 10.33
C LEU A 56 19.88 -10.45 11.14
N LYS A 57 19.72 -11.69 10.69
CA LYS A 57 20.30 -12.88 11.32
C LYS A 57 21.42 -13.44 10.47
#